data_AF-A0A5P2FY71-F1
#
_entry.id   AF-A0A5P2FY71-F1
#
_cell.length_a   1.000
_cell.length_b   1.000
_cell.length_c   1.000
_cell.angle_alpha   90.00
_cell.angle_beta   90.00
_cell.angle_gamma   90.00
#
_symmetry.space_group_name_H-M   'P 1'
#
loop_
_entity.id
_entity.type
_entity.pdbx_description
1 polymer ?
#
loop_
_entity_poly.entity_id
_entity_poly.type
_entity_poly.pdbx_seq_one_letter_code
_entity_poly.pdbx_strand_id
1 'polypeptide(L)'
;MQKAILILFSLFTITTVIHAQESNNGKQLWAKSYLNKKAPQLQVEKWLTAQPDTAGKFILVDFWATWCGPCRKFIPSLNEFQKKFKDHLVVMGISNESEEVVHKMKTPVIEYSEAIDPKDRTSKELEIQGIPHVLLIDPKGIVRWEGFPSLQGNKLTEQTIATLIEKYKS
;
A
#
# COMPACT_ATOMS: atom_id res chain seq x y z
N MET A 1 15.22 -61.24 32.86
CA MET A 1 15.50 -59.82 33.21
C MET A 1 15.90 -59.08 31.94
N GLN A 2 15.52 -57.79 31.85
CA GLN A 2 15.66 -56.84 30.73
C GLN A 2 14.71 -57.04 29.56
N LYS A 3 14.03 -56.03 29.01
CA LYS A 3 13.48 -54.73 29.46
C LYS A 3 12.79 -54.23 28.18
N ALA A 4 11.46 -54.22 28.12
CA ALA A 4 10.73 -53.72 26.95
C ALA A 4 10.84 -52.19 26.90
N ILE A 5 11.36 -51.64 25.80
CA ILE A 5 11.38 -50.20 25.54
C ILE A 5 10.12 -49.87 24.74
N LEU A 6 9.13 -49.31 25.42
CA LEU A 6 7.95 -48.69 24.81
C LEU A 6 8.34 -47.30 24.31
N ILE A 7 8.50 -47.17 22.99
CA ILE A 7 8.66 -45.86 22.33
C ILE A 7 7.26 -45.29 22.10
N LEU A 8 6.85 -44.37 22.96
CA LEU A 8 5.68 -43.53 22.77
C LEU A 8 5.94 -42.53 21.64
N PHE A 9 5.42 -42.83 20.44
CA PHE A 9 5.30 -41.86 19.36
C PHE A 9 4.23 -40.82 19.73
N SER A 10 4.66 -39.73 20.36
CA SER A 10 3.85 -38.52 20.50
C SER A 10 3.58 -37.94 19.11
N LEU A 11 2.37 -38.19 18.58
CA LEU A 11 1.85 -37.50 17.40
C LEU A 11 1.68 -36.01 17.72
N PHE A 12 2.72 -35.22 17.44
CA PHE A 12 2.56 -33.78 17.29
C PHE A 12 1.90 -33.55 15.93
N THR A 13 0.57 -33.45 15.90
CA THR A 13 -0.14 -32.99 14.71
C THR A 13 0.22 -31.53 14.51
N ILE A 14 1.25 -31.28 13.70
CA ILE A 14 1.55 -29.96 13.17
C ILE A 14 0.36 -29.62 12.27
N THR A 15 -0.66 -28.96 12.82
CA THR A 15 -1.65 -28.25 12.02
C THR A 15 -0.91 -27.11 11.38
N THR A 16 -0.32 -27.35 10.21
CA THR A 16 0.13 -26.29 9.34
C THR A 16 -1.13 -25.51 8.98
N VAL A 17 -1.32 -24.36 9.63
CA VAL A 17 -2.22 -23.35 9.12
C VAL A 17 -1.59 -22.90 7.82
N ILE A 18 -1.99 -23.55 6.73
CA ILE A 18 -1.69 -23.14 5.36
C ILE A 18 -2.32 -21.76 5.25
N HIS A 19 -1.54 -20.73 5.54
CA HIS A 19 -1.84 -19.39 5.06
C HIS A 19 -1.71 -19.51 3.56
N ALA A 20 -2.85 -19.73 2.89
CA ALA A 20 -2.96 -19.55 1.46
C ALA A 20 -2.61 -18.08 1.21
N GLN A 21 -1.33 -17.81 1.02
CA GLN A 21 -0.84 -16.51 0.62
C GLN A 21 -1.48 -16.29 -0.75
N GLU A 22 -2.52 -15.44 -0.82
CA GLU A 22 -3.12 -15.10 -2.10
C GLU A 22 -1.97 -14.60 -2.97
N SER A 23 -1.64 -15.42 -3.98
CA SER A 23 -0.64 -15.08 -4.98
C SER A 23 -1.06 -13.77 -5.63
N ASN A 24 -0.10 -12.92 -6.01
CA ASN A 24 -0.35 -11.75 -6.86
C ASN A 24 -0.88 -12.13 -8.27
N ASN A 25 -1.30 -13.38 -8.49
CA ASN A 25 -1.92 -13.93 -9.69
C ASN A 25 -1.11 -13.66 -10.98
N GLY A 26 0.22 -13.58 -10.87
CA GLY A 26 1.09 -13.27 -12.01
C GLY A 26 0.97 -11.83 -12.53
N LYS A 27 0.35 -10.92 -11.76
CA LYS A 27 0.29 -9.48 -12.08
C LYS A 27 1.71 -8.93 -12.21
N GLN A 28 1.94 -8.19 -13.30
CA GLN A 28 3.15 -7.39 -13.44
C GLN A 28 3.25 -6.36 -12.30
N LEU A 29 4.38 -6.38 -11.60
CA LEU A 29 4.71 -5.48 -10.51
C LEU A 29 6.17 -5.05 -10.66
N TRP A 30 6.43 -3.75 -10.54
CA TRP A 30 7.77 -3.17 -10.60
C TRP A 30 8.25 -2.78 -9.21
N ALA A 31 8.11 -3.70 -8.26
CA ALA A 31 8.43 -3.51 -6.85
C ALA A 31 8.44 -4.87 -6.15
N LYS A 32 9.04 -4.91 -4.96
CA LYS A 32 8.90 -6.01 -4.02
C LYS A 32 7.48 -6.06 -3.46
N SER A 33 6.87 -7.24 -3.51
CA SER A 33 5.48 -7.46 -3.10
C SER A 33 5.30 -7.56 -1.58
N TYR A 34 4.36 -6.76 -1.06
CA TYR A 34 3.86 -6.78 0.31
C TYR A 34 2.38 -7.21 0.39
N LEU A 35 1.75 -7.63 -0.71
CA LEU A 35 0.36 -8.09 -0.69
C LEU A 35 0.12 -9.14 0.42
N ASN A 36 -0.91 -8.89 1.22
CA ASN A 36 -1.31 -9.67 2.40
C ASN A 36 -0.26 -9.78 3.52
N LYS A 37 0.74 -8.88 3.53
CA LYS A 37 1.74 -8.74 4.59
C LYS A 37 1.62 -7.38 5.26
N LYS A 38 2.22 -7.25 6.44
CA LYS A 38 2.36 -5.96 7.12
C LYS A 38 3.10 -4.99 6.19
N ALA A 39 2.52 -3.82 5.95
CA ALA A 39 3.16 -2.76 5.19
C ALA A 39 4.51 -2.38 5.84
N PRO A 40 5.53 -2.01 5.05
CA PRO A 40 6.72 -1.40 5.61
C PRO A 40 6.35 -0.12 6.35
N GLN A 41 7.21 0.32 7.27
CA GLN A 41 6.98 1.59 7.94
C GLN A 41 7.03 2.71 6.90
N LEU A 42 5.94 3.49 6.78
CA LEU A 42 5.92 4.66 5.91
C LEU A 42 6.84 5.72 6.49
N GLN A 43 7.95 5.97 5.79
CA GLN A 43 8.93 6.98 6.14
C GLN A 43 8.65 8.24 5.34
N VAL A 44 8.39 9.33 6.07
CA VAL A 44 8.19 10.68 5.54
C VAL A 44 9.25 11.57 6.19
N GLU A 45 9.87 12.45 5.40
CA GLU A 45 10.76 13.47 5.94
C GLU A 45 9.98 14.72 6.36
N LYS A 46 9.05 15.16 5.50
CA LYS A 46 8.22 16.35 5.76
C LYS A 46 6.84 16.20 5.13
N TRP A 47 5.81 16.56 5.86
CA TRP A 47 4.47 16.78 5.32
C TRP A 47 4.40 18.19 4.71
N LEU A 48 3.93 18.29 3.47
CA LEU A 48 3.70 19.56 2.77
C LEU A 48 2.30 20.11 3.10
N THR A 49 1.37 19.22 3.44
CA THR A 49 0.06 19.56 4.00
C THR A 49 -0.06 19.05 5.44
N ALA A 50 -1.25 19.10 6.04
CA ALA A 50 -1.45 18.54 7.38
C ALA A 50 -1.24 17.02 7.37
N GLN A 51 -0.52 16.51 8.39
CA GLN A 51 -0.41 15.08 8.62
C GLN A 51 -1.82 14.50 8.85
N PRO A 52 -2.22 13.47 8.09
CA PRO A 52 -3.56 12.93 8.21
C PRO A 52 -3.70 12.06 9.46
N ASP A 53 -4.91 12.04 10.03
CA ASP A 53 -5.31 11.05 11.03
C ASP A 53 -5.68 9.73 10.35
N THR A 54 -4.87 8.70 10.60
CA THR A 54 -5.04 7.37 10.03
C THR A 54 -5.69 6.37 10.99
N ALA A 55 -6.09 6.79 12.19
CA ALA A 55 -6.61 5.88 13.21
C ALA A 55 -7.89 5.17 12.72
N GLY A 56 -7.86 3.84 12.69
CA GLY A 56 -9.01 3.01 12.27
C GLY A 56 -9.36 3.09 10.78
N LYS A 57 -8.54 3.76 9.96
CA LYS A 57 -8.80 3.95 8.52
C LYS A 57 -7.88 3.11 7.66
N PHE A 58 -8.34 2.82 6.45
CA PHE A 58 -7.48 2.40 5.37
C PHE A 58 -6.56 3.56 4.97
N ILE A 59 -5.37 3.21 4.48
CA ILE A 59 -4.38 4.17 3.98
C ILE A 59 -4.09 3.82 2.53
N LEU A 60 -4.35 4.75 1.61
CA LEU A 60 -3.97 4.66 0.21
C LEU A 60 -2.74 5.53 -0.02
N VAL A 61 -1.59 4.91 -0.26
CA VAL A 61 -0.31 5.60 -0.49
C VAL A 61 0.00 5.61 -1.98
N ASP A 62 0.26 6.77 -2.56
CA ASP A 62 0.76 6.91 -3.94
C ASP A 62 2.21 7.40 -3.94
N PHE A 63 3.11 6.58 -4.47
CA PHE A 63 4.50 6.96 -4.74
C PHE A 63 4.57 7.58 -6.14
N TRP A 64 4.89 8.87 -6.20
CA TRP A 64 4.72 9.67 -7.41
C TRP A 64 5.83 10.72 -7.60
N ALA A 65 5.82 11.42 -8.73
CA ALA A 65 6.71 12.54 -9.02
C ALA A 65 6.08 13.57 -9.98
N THR A 66 6.55 14.82 -9.93
CA THR A 66 6.04 15.95 -10.74
C THR A 66 6.26 15.78 -12.25
N TRP A 67 7.29 15.02 -12.64
CA TRP A 67 7.59 14.69 -14.03
C TRP A 67 6.84 13.42 -14.51
N CYS A 68 6.22 12.68 -13.61
CA CYS A 68 5.53 11.42 -13.93
C CYS A 68 4.13 11.70 -14.52
N GLY A 69 4.04 11.63 -15.85
CA GLY A 69 2.78 11.81 -16.59
C GLY A 69 1.64 10.90 -16.13
N PRO A 70 1.84 9.57 -16.00
CA PRO A 70 0.81 8.66 -15.49
C PRO A 70 0.36 8.96 -14.06
N CYS A 71 1.29 9.34 -13.17
CA CYS A 71 0.97 9.74 -11.81
C CYS A 71 0.02 10.95 -11.81
N ARG A 72 0.39 11.99 -12.58
CA ARG A 72 -0.44 13.20 -12.73
C ARG A 72 -1.82 12.91 -13.31
N LYS A 73 -1.96 11.94 -14.21
CA LYS A 73 -3.28 11.52 -14.71
C LYS A 73 -4.12 10.81 -13.65
N PHE A 74 -3.50 10.23 -12.61
CA PHE A 74 -4.19 9.49 -11.56
C PHE A 74 -4.56 10.34 -10.34
N ILE A 75 -3.88 11.47 -10.10
CA ILE A 75 -4.18 12.41 -9.00
C ILE A 75 -5.67 12.78 -8.91
N PRO A 76 -6.40 13.10 -10.00
CA PRO A 76 -7.84 13.39 -9.89
C PRO A 76 -8.65 12.23 -9.30
N SER A 77 -8.35 10.98 -9.66
CA SER A 77 -9.01 9.81 -9.07
C SER A 77 -8.66 9.65 -7.59
N LEU A 78 -7.43 9.96 -7.18
CA LEU A 78 -7.04 9.95 -5.77
C LEU A 78 -7.82 11.00 -4.96
N ASN A 79 -8.03 12.20 -5.50
CA ASN A 79 -8.89 13.21 -4.87
C ASN A 79 -10.33 12.70 -4.72
N GLU A 80 -10.89 12.06 -5.75
CA GLU A 80 -12.23 11.47 -5.71
C GLU A 80 -12.33 10.37 -4.64
N PHE A 81 -11.34 9.49 -4.55
CA PHE A 81 -11.30 8.42 -3.55
C PHE A 81 -11.23 8.98 -2.13
N GLN A 82 -10.38 9.98 -1.89
CA GLN A 82 -10.29 10.69 -0.61
C GLN A 82 -11.65 11.27 -0.22
N LYS A 83 -12.34 11.95 -1.15
CA LYS A 83 -13.64 12.58 -0.89
C LYS A 83 -14.73 11.54 -0.61
N LYS A 84 -14.79 10.48 -1.41
CA LYS A 84 -15.85 9.47 -1.36
C LYS A 84 -15.74 8.56 -0.14
N PHE A 85 -14.52 8.17 0.22
CA PHE A 85 -14.27 7.21 1.29
C PHE A 85 -13.71 7.86 2.56
N LYS A 86 -13.80 9.18 2.73
CA LYS A 86 -13.17 9.96 3.83
C LYS A 86 -13.35 9.40 5.26
N ASP A 87 -14.46 8.72 5.51
CA ASP A 87 -14.78 8.14 6.82
C ASP A 87 -14.01 6.83 7.07
N HIS A 88 -13.58 6.16 6.00
CA HIS A 88 -12.90 4.87 6.03
C HIS A 88 -11.49 4.89 5.41
N LEU A 89 -11.11 5.95 4.68
CA LEU A 89 -9.90 6.03 3.87
C LEU A 89 -9.20 7.37 4.07
N VAL A 90 -7.87 7.29 4.16
CA VAL A 90 -6.96 8.41 3.99
C VAL A 90 -6.10 8.15 2.77
N VAL A 91 -5.99 9.13 1.89
CA VAL A 91 -5.08 9.13 0.76
C VAL A 91 -3.87 10.00 1.09
N MET A 92 -2.68 9.50 0.77
CA MET A 92 -1.44 10.26 0.91
C MET A 92 -0.51 10.05 -0.28
N GLY A 93 0.03 11.14 -0.81
CA GLY A 93 1.06 11.12 -1.85
C GLY A 93 2.44 11.29 -1.24
N ILE A 94 3.40 10.47 -1.64
CA ILE A 94 4.81 10.57 -1.22
C ILE A 94 5.67 10.74 -2.47
N SER A 95 6.36 11.88 -2.55
CA SER A 95 7.37 12.13 -3.59
C SER A 95 8.78 12.05 -3.00
N ASN A 96 9.74 11.56 -3.80
CA ASN A 96 11.17 11.62 -3.46
C ASN A 96 11.85 12.89 -3.98
N GLU A 97 11.09 13.82 -4.55
CA GLU A 97 11.58 15.13 -4.97
C GLU A 97 11.68 16.09 -3.78
N SER A 98 12.39 17.20 -3.97
CA SER A 98 12.43 18.27 -2.97
C SER A 98 11.10 19.02 -2.90
N GLU A 99 10.81 19.62 -1.75
CA GLU A 99 9.65 20.50 -1.56
C GLU A 99 9.55 21.58 -2.64
N GLU A 100 10.68 22.19 -3.02
CA GLU A 100 10.72 23.21 -4.07
C GLU A 100 10.21 22.69 -5.41
N VAL A 101 10.61 21.47 -5.79
CA VAL A 101 10.17 20.83 -7.04
C VAL A 101 8.68 20.49 -6.98
N VAL A 102 8.23 19.90 -5.88
CA VAL A 102 6.82 19.54 -5.69
C VAL A 102 5.93 20.80 -5.75
N HIS A 103 6.28 21.88 -5.05
CA HIS A 103 5.52 23.13 -5.05
C HIS A 103 5.47 23.86 -6.40
N LYS A 104 6.41 23.60 -7.32
CA LYS A 104 6.36 24.15 -8.68
C LYS A 104 5.26 23.53 -9.53
N MET A 105 4.83 22.31 -9.21
CA MET A 105 3.72 21.66 -9.89
C MET A 105 2.40 22.30 -9.45
N LYS A 106 1.70 22.93 -10.41
CA LYS A 106 0.41 23.61 -10.17
C LYS A 106 -0.79 22.82 -10.66
N THR A 107 -0.57 21.78 -11.46
CA THR A 107 -1.64 21.01 -12.09
C THR A 107 -1.17 19.57 -12.33
N PRO A 108 -1.98 18.56 -11.97
CA PRO A 108 -3.30 18.66 -11.30
C PRO A 108 -3.18 19.15 -9.84
N VAL A 109 -4.29 19.62 -9.27
CA VAL A 109 -4.35 20.00 -7.85
C VAL A 109 -4.45 18.74 -7.00
N ILE A 110 -3.63 18.64 -5.96
CA ILE A 110 -3.69 17.58 -4.96
C ILE A 110 -4.57 18.06 -3.80
N GLU A 111 -5.63 17.31 -3.49
CA GLU A 111 -6.62 17.63 -2.44
C GLU A 111 -6.53 16.67 -1.24
N TYR A 112 -5.55 15.77 -1.24
CA TYR A 112 -5.26 14.81 -0.18
C TYR A 112 -3.92 15.15 0.51
N SER A 113 -3.54 14.38 1.54
CA SER A 113 -2.30 14.66 2.28
C SER A 113 -1.05 14.43 1.43
N GLU A 114 -0.10 15.36 1.45
CA GLU A 114 1.09 15.31 0.62
C GLU A 114 2.34 15.38 1.49
N ALA A 115 3.31 14.52 1.17
CA ALA A 115 4.56 14.38 1.87
C ALA A 115 5.73 14.21 0.91
N ILE A 116 6.92 14.53 1.40
CA ILE A 116 8.18 14.25 0.73
C ILE A 116 9.06 13.34 1.57
N ASP A 117 9.82 12.49 0.87
CA ASP A 117 10.93 11.74 1.42
C ASP A 117 12.09 11.71 0.42
N PRO A 118 12.94 12.77 0.35
CA PRO A 118 14.05 12.83 -0.60
C PRO A 118 15.10 11.73 -0.43
N LYS A 119 15.12 11.07 0.74
CA LYS A 119 15.97 9.90 1.00
C LYS A 119 15.42 8.62 0.37
N ASP A 120 14.19 8.65 -0.11
CA ASP A 120 13.50 7.59 -0.84
C ASP A 120 13.43 6.27 -0.05
N ARG A 121 13.26 6.36 1.26
CA ARG A 121 13.49 5.24 2.20
C ARG A 121 12.44 4.16 2.03
N THR A 122 11.17 4.54 1.97
CA THR A 122 10.07 3.60 1.77
C THR A 122 10.10 2.98 0.38
N SER A 123 10.36 3.79 -0.67
CA SER A 123 10.45 3.28 -2.05
C SER A 123 11.60 2.31 -2.25
N LYS A 124 12.76 2.56 -1.61
CA LYS A 124 13.90 1.64 -1.61
C LYS A 124 13.60 0.32 -0.90
N GLU A 125 12.90 0.36 0.24
CA GLU A 125 12.49 -0.87 0.94
C GLU A 125 11.48 -1.68 0.11
N LEU A 126 10.58 -0.99 -0.58
CA LEU A 126 9.64 -1.57 -1.54
C LEU A 126 10.30 -1.93 -2.88
N GLU A 127 11.58 -1.61 -3.09
CA GLU A 127 12.32 -1.81 -4.34
C GLU A 127 11.57 -1.24 -5.57
N ILE A 128 10.90 -0.09 -5.45
CA ILE A 128 10.07 0.51 -6.51
C ILE A 128 10.95 0.87 -7.71
N GLN A 129 10.66 0.25 -8.86
CA GLN A 129 11.31 0.49 -10.16
C GLN A 129 10.39 1.25 -11.14
N GLY A 130 9.13 1.50 -10.77
CA GLY A 130 8.18 2.19 -11.63
C GLY A 130 7.06 2.88 -10.85
N ILE A 131 6.76 4.12 -11.26
CA ILE A 131 5.70 4.96 -10.69
C ILE A 131 4.62 5.29 -11.72
N PRO A 132 3.34 5.50 -11.32
CA PRO A 132 2.85 5.43 -9.94
C PRO A 132 2.89 4.01 -9.39
N HIS A 133 3.28 3.89 -8.13
CA HIS A 133 3.14 2.68 -7.35
C HIS A 133 2.23 3.00 -6.18
N VAL A 134 1.13 2.27 -6.05
CA VAL A 134 0.11 2.55 -5.05
C VAL A 134 -0.02 1.37 -4.10
N LEU A 135 -0.19 1.64 -2.81
CA LEU A 135 -0.52 0.64 -1.78
C LEU A 135 -1.85 1.00 -1.14
N LEU A 136 -2.76 0.01 -0.99
CA LEU A 136 -3.92 0.13 -0.10
C LEU A 136 -3.68 -0.73 1.13
N ILE A 137 -3.60 -0.09 2.28
CA ILE A 137 -3.27 -0.69 3.58
C ILE A 137 -4.53 -0.67 4.44
N ASP A 138 -4.89 -1.80 5.04
CA ASP A 138 -6.04 -1.91 5.95
C ASP A 138 -5.76 -1.32 7.35
N PRO A 139 -6.77 -1.14 8.22
CA PRO A 139 -6.58 -0.61 9.57
C PRO A 139 -5.66 -1.45 10.46
N LYS A 140 -5.40 -2.71 10.11
CA LYS A 140 -4.46 -3.60 10.80
C LYS A 140 -3.03 -3.43 10.25
N GLY A 141 -2.83 -2.54 9.29
CA GLY A 141 -1.54 -2.26 8.65
C GLY A 141 -1.13 -3.32 7.63
N ILE A 142 -2.07 -4.10 7.08
CA ILE A 142 -1.80 -5.13 6.07
C ILE A 142 -2.10 -4.59 4.68
N VAL A 143 -1.21 -4.80 3.71
CA VAL A 143 -1.42 -4.39 2.32
C VAL A 143 -2.48 -5.31 1.68
N ARG A 144 -3.57 -4.72 1.18
CA ARG A 144 -4.68 -5.41 0.51
C ARG A 144 -4.74 -5.18 -0.99
N TRP A 145 -4.00 -4.19 -1.47
CA TRP A 145 -3.79 -3.97 -2.90
C TRP A 145 -2.45 -3.26 -3.11
N GLU A 146 -1.74 -3.59 -4.18
CA GLU A 146 -0.48 -2.95 -4.55
C GLU A 146 -0.26 -2.88 -6.07
N GLY A 147 0.46 -1.86 -6.54
CA GLY A 147 1.03 -1.79 -7.88
C GLY A 147 0.60 -0.59 -8.71
N PHE A 148 0.68 -0.73 -10.03
CA PHE A 148 0.38 0.35 -10.97
C PHE A 148 -1.15 0.51 -11.16
N PRO A 149 -1.76 1.64 -10.76
CA PRO A 149 -3.21 1.79 -10.62
C PRO A 149 -4.01 1.72 -11.93
N SER A 150 -3.40 2.00 -13.09
CA SER A 150 -4.09 1.90 -14.39
C SER A 150 -3.73 0.65 -15.20
N LEU A 151 -3.01 -0.32 -14.61
CA LEU A 151 -2.64 -1.56 -15.30
C LEU A 151 -3.90 -2.34 -15.68
N GLN A 152 -4.00 -2.76 -16.95
CA GLN A 152 -5.14 -3.55 -17.41
C GLN A 152 -5.25 -4.87 -16.64
N GLY A 153 -6.48 -5.29 -16.32
CA GLY A 153 -6.74 -6.47 -15.49
C GLY A 153 -6.46 -6.28 -13.99
N ASN A 154 -5.84 -5.17 -13.57
CA ASN A 154 -5.64 -4.87 -12.16
C ASN A 154 -5.67 -3.35 -11.89
N LYS A 155 -6.73 -2.70 -12.38
CA LYS A 155 -6.96 -1.28 -12.14
C LYS A 155 -7.40 -1.05 -10.71
N LEU A 156 -6.88 -0.01 -10.08
CA LEU A 156 -7.43 0.50 -8.84
C LEU A 156 -8.64 1.39 -9.17
N THR A 157 -9.83 0.90 -8.87
CA THR A 157 -11.10 1.59 -9.12
C THR A 157 -11.84 1.85 -7.82
N GLU A 158 -12.85 2.71 -7.85
CA GLU A 158 -13.76 2.88 -6.71
C GLU A 158 -14.37 1.56 -6.25
N GLN A 159 -14.78 0.69 -7.18
CA GLN A 159 -15.34 -0.61 -6.85
C GLN A 159 -14.32 -1.52 -6.15
N THR A 160 -13.06 -1.49 -6.61
CA THR A 160 -11.96 -2.22 -5.98
C THR A 160 -11.78 -1.75 -4.53
N ILE A 161 -11.71 -0.43 -4.31
CA ILE A 161 -11.54 0.16 -2.98
C ILE A 161 -12.73 -0.17 -2.08
N ALA A 162 -13.97 0.04 -2.56
CA ALA A 162 -15.18 -0.26 -1.80
C ALA A 162 -15.24 -1.73 -1.39
N THR A 163 -14.91 -2.65 -2.30
CA THR A 163 -14.90 -4.09 -2.02
C THR A 163 -13.87 -4.45 -0.94
N LEU A 164 -12.68 -3.85 -0.98
CA LEU A 164 -11.62 -4.10 0.02
C LEU A 164 -11.94 -3.46 1.37
N ILE A 165 -12.55 -2.27 1.38
CA ILE A 165 -13.06 -1.64 2.59
C ILE A 165 -14.12 -2.54 3.23
N GLU A 166 -15.12 -2.99 2.48
CA GLU A 166 -16.16 -3.87 3.02
C GLU A 166 -15.61 -5.20 3.55
N LYS A 167 -14.63 -5.78 2.86
CA LYS A 167 -14.01 -7.07 3.25
C LYS A 167 -13.14 -6.95 4.50
N TYR A 168 -12.44 -5.83 4.70
CA TYR A 168 -11.40 -5.71 5.73
C TYR A 168 -11.61 -4.58 6.75
N LYS A 169 -12.73 -3.84 6.68
CA LYS A 169 -13.14 -2.95 7.76
C LYS A 169 -13.30 -3.76 9.05
N SER A 170 -12.74 -3.25 10.13
CA SER A 170 -12.76 -3.90 11.45
C SER A 170 -14.02 -3.54 12.22
#